data_AF-V5H6B2-F1
#
_entry.id   AF-V5H6B2-F1
#
_cell.length_a   1.000
_cell.length_b   1.000
_cell.length_c   1.000
_cell.angle_alpha   90.00
_cell.angle_beta   90.00
_cell.angle_gamma   90.00
#
_symmetry.space_group_name_H-M   'P 1'
#
loop_
_entity.id
_entity.type
_entity.pdbx_description
1 polymer ?
#
loop_
_entity_poly.entity_id
_entity_poly.type
_entity_poly.pdbx_seq_one_letter_code
_entity_poly.pdbx_strand_id
1 'polypeptide(L)'
;MSKTIDFYDQNALILSEQYQSLSFEQVHQNWQAHWPASSSKNALKVLDVGAGAGRDALWFAKHHCDVYAIEPAQALREQGEKYTQEHADKITWLDVNYQS
;
A
#
# COMPACT_ATOMS: atom_id res chain seq x y z
N MET A 1 -2.21 -18.78 13.59
CA MET A 1 -2.46 -17.51 12.88
C MET A 1 -3.02 -16.50 13.87
N SER A 2 -2.74 -15.21 13.67
CA SER A 2 -3.24 -14.13 14.54
C SER A 2 -4.71 -13.86 14.20
N LYS A 3 -5.59 -13.79 15.22
CA LYS A 3 -7.02 -13.48 15.03
C LYS A 3 -7.29 -12.20 14.24
N THR A 4 -6.36 -11.25 14.26
CA THR A 4 -6.46 -9.99 13.52
C THR A 4 -6.23 -10.19 12.03
N ILE A 5 -5.29 -11.05 11.62
CA ILE A 5 -5.00 -11.32 10.20
C ILE A 5 -6.20 -12.05 9.57
N ASP A 6 -6.75 -13.03 10.29
CA ASP A 6 -7.92 -13.79 9.83
C ASP A 6 -9.14 -12.87 9.53
N PHE A 7 -9.31 -11.80 10.31
CA PHE A 7 -10.37 -10.81 10.07
C PHE A 7 -10.18 -10.04 8.76
N TYR A 8 -8.96 -9.57 8.49
CA TYR A 8 -8.65 -8.86 7.26
C TYR A 8 -8.79 -9.77 6.03
N ASP A 9 -8.36 -11.03 6.15
CA ASP A 9 -8.50 -12.00 5.07
C ASP A 9 -9.97 -12.29 4.74
N GLN A 10 -10.80 -12.51 5.76
CA GLN A 10 -12.22 -12.81 5.58
C GLN A 10 -13.03 -11.64 5.01
N ASN A 11 -12.59 -10.41 5.23
CA ASN A 11 -13.32 -9.19 4.85
C ASN A 11 -12.61 -8.39 3.74
N ALA A 12 -11.60 -8.97 3.08
CA ALA A 12 -10.68 -8.26 2.20
C ALA A 12 -11.38 -7.43 1.12
N LEU A 13 -12.43 -7.97 0.48
CA LEU A 13 -13.16 -7.25 -0.57
C LEU A 13 -13.84 -5.98 -0.02
N ILE A 14 -14.60 -6.10 1.06
CA ILE A 14 -15.34 -4.99 1.68
C ILE A 14 -14.36 -3.94 2.21
N LEU A 15 -13.30 -4.39 2.89
CA LEU A 15 -12.28 -3.48 3.44
C LEU A 15 -11.48 -2.79 2.34
N SER A 16 -11.20 -3.48 1.24
CA SER A 16 -10.55 -2.88 0.06
C SER A 16 -11.39 -1.74 -0.50
N GLU A 17 -12.68 -1.97 -0.74
CA GLU A 17 -13.60 -0.94 -1.23
C GLU A 17 -13.68 0.25 -0.27
N GLN A 18 -13.81 0.00 1.03
CA GLN A 18 -13.86 1.06 2.04
C GLN A 18 -12.58 1.87 2.11
N TYR A 19 -11.41 1.21 2.15
CA TYR A 19 -10.13 1.89 2.26
C TYR A 19 -9.76 2.68 1.00
N GLN A 20 -10.18 2.20 -0.17
CA GLN A 20 -9.98 2.88 -1.45
C GLN A 20 -11.02 3.97 -1.73
N SER A 21 -12.14 4.01 -0.99
CA SER A 21 -13.15 5.07 -1.11
C SER A 21 -12.66 6.44 -0.60
N LEU A 22 -11.60 6.45 0.21
CA LEU A 22 -10.93 7.65 0.69
C LEU A 22 -9.62 7.84 -0.07
N SER A 23 -9.33 9.06 -0.49
CA SER A 23 -8.04 9.41 -1.08
C SER A 23 -6.95 9.48 -0.01
N PHE A 24 -5.69 9.34 -0.43
CA PHE A 24 -4.53 9.54 0.46
C PHE A 24 -4.59 10.90 1.15
N GLU A 25 -4.89 11.96 0.40
CA GLU A 25 -5.01 13.32 0.92
C GLU A 25 -6.11 13.41 1.97
N GLN A 26 -7.28 12.80 1.76
CA GLN A 26 -8.36 12.83 2.75
C GLN A 26 -7.95 12.20 4.10
N VAL A 27 -7.10 11.18 4.06
CA VAL A 27 -6.59 10.52 5.27
C VAL A 27 -5.42 11.29 5.88
N HIS A 28 -4.57 11.88 5.03
CA HIS A 28 -3.23 12.33 5.42
C HIS A 28 -3.00 13.84 5.32
N GLN A 29 -4.04 14.64 5.08
CA GLN A 29 -3.90 16.09 4.89
C GLN A 29 -3.19 16.79 6.06
N ASN A 30 -3.43 16.34 7.29
CA ASN A 30 -2.92 16.99 8.51
C ASN A 30 -1.39 17.01 8.62
N TRP A 31 -0.69 16.19 7.85
CA TRP A 31 0.77 16.05 7.86
C TRP A 31 1.39 16.28 6.47
N GLN A 32 0.67 17.01 5.60
CA GLN A 32 1.09 17.34 4.24
C GLN A 32 2.49 17.96 4.14
N ALA A 33 2.88 18.79 5.12
CA ALA A 33 4.20 19.41 5.15
C ALA A 33 5.36 18.40 5.23
N HIS A 34 5.08 17.15 5.59
CA HIS A 34 6.05 16.06 5.72
C HIS A 34 5.94 15.02 4.60
N TRP A 35 5.04 15.20 3.63
CA TRP A 35 4.96 14.28 2.51
C TRP A 35 6.27 14.27 1.71
N PRO A 36 6.71 13.10 1.23
CA PRO A 36 7.91 12.98 0.42
C PRO A 36 7.75 13.79 -0.87
N ALA A 37 8.34 14.98 -0.90
CA ALA A 37 8.47 15.78 -2.10
C ALA A 37 9.67 15.26 -2.88
N SER A 38 9.43 14.49 -3.95
CA SER A 38 10.49 14.03 -4.85
C SER A 38 11.15 15.25 -5.52
N SER A 39 12.31 15.67 -5.02
CA SER A 39 13.11 16.75 -5.61
C SER A 39 13.92 16.21 -6.79
N SER A 40 13.22 15.99 -7.90
CA SER A 40 13.65 15.99 -9.31
C SER A 40 14.93 15.27 -9.77
N LYS A 41 15.66 14.48 -8.98
CA LYS A 41 16.87 13.79 -9.47
C LYS A 41 16.94 12.30 -9.19
N ASN A 42 16.33 11.80 -8.12
CA ASN A 42 16.23 10.37 -7.83
C ASN A 42 14.84 10.07 -7.25
N ALA A 43 14.23 8.96 -7.67
CA ALA A 43 13.01 8.46 -7.04
C ALA A 43 13.31 8.14 -5.57
N LEU A 44 12.46 8.62 -4.67
CA LEU A 44 12.55 8.27 -3.25
C LEU A 44 12.09 6.81 -3.08
N LYS A 45 12.75 6.07 -2.19
CA LYS A 45 12.32 4.72 -1.83
C LYS A 45 11.39 4.80 -0.62
N VAL A 46 10.21 4.19 -0.73
CA VAL A 46 9.20 4.16 0.33
C VAL A 46 8.95 2.71 0.75
N LEU A 47 8.86 2.48 2.05
CA LEU A 47 8.41 1.21 2.63
C LEU A 47 7.04 1.44 3.26
N ASP A 48 6.00 0.82 2.71
CA ASP A 48 4.63 0.87 3.21
C ASP A 48 4.33 -0.40 4.01
N VAL A 49 4.27 -0.29 5.34
CA VAL A 49 4.11 -1.41 6.27
C VAL A 49 2.66 -1.47 6.75
N GLY A 50 1.98 -2.59 6.51
CA GLY A 50 0.52 -2.65 6.65
C GLY A 50 -0.15 -1.92 5.49
N ALA A 51 0.36 -2.15 4.28
CA ALA A 51 -0.06 -1.45 3.06
C ALA A 51 -1.54 -1.69 2.71
N GLY A 52 -2.18 -2.69 3.34
CA GLY A 52 -3.58 -3.03 3.14
C GLY A 52 -3.87 -3.25 1.65
N ALA A 53 -4.92 -2.59 1.16
CA ALA A 53 -5.34 -2.66 -0.24
C ALA A 53 -4.61 -1.66 -1.16
N GLY A 54 -3.47 -1.11 -0.75
CA GLY A 54 -2.53 -0.40 -1.63
C GLY A 54 -2.83 1.07 -1.93
N ARG A 55 -3.71 1.74 -1.16
CA ARG A 55 -4.02 3.18 -1.36
C ARG A 55 -2.77 4.05 -1.27
N ASP A 56 -2.00 3.89 -0.20
CA ASP A 56 -0.87 4.77 0.10
C ASP A 56 0.31 4.44 -0.83
N ALA A 57 0.58 3.14 -1.05
CA ALA A 57 1.52 2.69 -2.06
C ALA A 57 1.24 3.27 -3.47
N LEU A 58 -0.02 3.28 -3.92
CA LEU A 58 -0.40 3.87 -5.20
C LEU A 58 -0.12 5.37 -5.24
N TRP A 59 -0.42 6.08 -4.16
CA TRP A 59 -0.17 7.51 -4.08
C TRP A 59 1.32 7.82 -4.22
N PHE A 60 2.19 7.12 -3.49
CA PHE A 60 3.64 7.33 -3.58
C PHE A 60 4.19 7.00 -4.98
N ALA A 61 3.70 5.92 -5.61
CA ALA A 61 4.09 5.57 -6.97
C ALA A 61 3.75 6.66 -8.00
N LYS A 62 2.54 7.25 -7.88
CA LYS A 62 2.11 8.40 -8.71
C LYS A 62 2.96 9.66 -8.47
N HIS A 63 3.61 9.76 -7.32
CA HIS A 63 4.52 10.84 -6.94
C HIS A 63 6.00 10.49 -7.15
N HIS A 64 6.29 9.61 -8.12
CA HIS A 64 7.64 9.24 -8.55
C HIS A 64 8.51 8.60 -7.45
N CYS A 65 7.89 7.88 -6.52
CA CYS A 65 8.60 7.03 -5.56
C CYS A 65 8.65 5.58 -6.06
N ASP A 66 9.71 4.87 -5.70
CA ASP A 66 9.77 3.41 -5.81
C ASP A 66 9.32 2.84 -4.45
N VAL A 67 8.24 2.06 -4.46
CA VAL A 67 7.53 1.63 -3.26
C VAL A 67 7.71 0.15 -3.02
N TYR A 68 7.99 -0.22 -1.77
CA TYR A 68 7.96 -1.59 -1.28
C TYR A 68 6.77 -1.71 -0.33
N ALA A 69 5.77 -2.48 -0.72
CA ALA A 69 4.52 -2.62 0.04
C ALA A 69 4.48 -3.98 0.76
N ILE A 70 4.14 -3.96 2.03
CA ILE A 70 4.06 -5.14 2.89
C ILE A 70 2.67 -5.23 3.51
N GLU A 71 1.96 -6.34 3.26
CA GLU A 71 0.67 -6.64 3.88
C GLU A 71 0.60 -8.13 4.29
N PRO A 72 0.46 -8.43 5.60
CA PRO A 72 0.39 -9.82 6.09
C PRO A 72 -0.93 -10.53 5.77
N ALA A 73 -2.05 -9.83 5.63
CA ALA A 73 -3.31 -10.43 5.20
C ALA A 73 -3.28 -10.71 3.70
N GLN A 74 -3.10 -11.97 3.33
CA GLN A 74 -2.92 -12.40 1.94
C GLN A 74 -4.06 -11.92 1.05
N ALA A 75 -5.31 -12.07 1.48
CA ALA A 75 -6.44 -11.72 0.62
C ALA A 75 -6.52 -10.19 0.41
N LEU A 76 -6.10 -9.40 1.39
CA LEU A 76 -6.05 -7.94 1.28
C LEU A 76 -4.87 -7.49 0.40
N ARG A 77 -3.73 -8.15 0.52
CA ARG A 77 -2.56 -7.97 -0.36
C ARG A 77 -2.91 -8.25 -1.81
N GLU A 78 -3.62 -9.35 -2.10
CA GLU A 78 -4.07 -9.69 -3.45
C GLU A 78 -5.01 -8.63 -4.05
N GLN A 79 -5.84 -7.97 -3.23
CA GLN A 79 -6.63 -6.81 -3.70
C GLN A 79 -5.73 -5.61 -4.00
N GLY A 80 -4.74 -5.35 -3.14
CA GLY A 80 -3.75 -4.30 -3.36
C GLY A 80 -2.93 -4.48 -4.63
N GLU A 81 -2.43 -5.70 -4.89
CA GLU A 81 -1.71 -6.05 -6.12
C GLU A 81 -2.55 -5.77 -7.37
N LYS A 82 -3.83 -6.21 -7.37
CA LYS A 82 -4.77 -5.94 -8.48
C LYS A 82 -5.05 -4.44 -8.64
N TYR A 83 -5.30 -3.74 -7.54
CA TYR A 83 -5.60 -2.30 -7.56
C TYR A 83 -4.43 -1.47 -8.09
N THR A 84 -3.20 -1.92 -7.83
CA THR A 84 -1.96 -1.21 -8.17
C THR A 84 -1.31 -1.69 -9.47
N GLN A 85 -1.94 -2.60 -10.22
CA GLN A 85 -1.33 -3.29 -11.37
C GLN A 85 -0.78 -2.35 -12.47
N GLU A 86 -1.39 -1.18 -12.67
CA GLU A 86 -0.93 -0.20 -13.67
C GLU A 86 0.39 0.50 -13.29
N HIS A 87 0.84 0.32 -12.04
CA HIS A 87 2.07 0.89 -11.48
C HIS A 87 3.02 -0.20 -10.95
N ALA A 88 2.94 -1.42 -11.49
CA ALA A 88 3.78 -2.55 -11.07
C ALA A 88 5.29 -2.33 -11.33
N ASP A 89 5.67 -1.37 -12.18
CA ASP A 89 7.06 -0.95 -12.38
C ASP A 89 7.60 -0.11 -11.20
N LYS A 90 6.71 0.45 -10.38
CA LYS A 90 7.01 1.30 -9.22
C LYS A 90 6.71 0.66 -7.89
N ILE A 91 5.81 -0.32 -7.83
CA ILE A 91 5.37 -0.94 -6.59
C ILE A 91 5.81 -2.40 -6.57
N THR A 92 6.67 -2.74 -5.61
CA THR A 92 7.07 -4.11 -5.30
C THR A 92 6.31 -4.59 -4.07
N TRP A 93 5.39 -5.54 -4.25
CA TRP A 93 4.75 -6.23 -3.14
C TRP A 93 5.69 -7.30 -2.58
N LEU A 94 5.93 -7.24 -1.28
CA LEU A 94 6.78 -8.20 -0.58
C LEU A 94 5.92 -9.19 0.20
N ASP A 95 6.19 -10.47 0.02
CA ASP A 95 5.59 -11.50 0.86
C ASP A 95 6.32 -11.58 2.20
N VAL A 96 5.55 -11.61 3.28
CA VAL A 96 6.07 -11.75 4.65
C VAL A 96 6.22 -13.21 5.07
N ASN A 97 5.74 -14.15 4.24
CA ASN A 97 5.91 -15.58 4.48
C ASN A 97 7.32 -16.02 4.06
N TYR A 98 8.33 -15.55 4.78
CA TYR A 98 9.69 -16.08 4.67
C TYR A 98 9.73 -17.47 5.31
N GLN A 99 9.68 -18.53 4.51
CA GLN A 99 10.03 -19.89 4.96
C GLN A 99 11.51 -20.13 4.66
N SER A 100 12.31 -20.23 5.72
CA SER A 100 13.73 -20.61 5.68
C SER A 100 13.91 -22.08 5.35
#